data_AF-A0A1G5Z771-F1
#
_entry.id   AF-A0A1G5Z771-F1
#
_cell.length_a   1.000
_cell.length_b   1.000
_cell.length_c   1.000
_cell.angle_alpha   90.00
_cell.angle_beta   90.00
_cell.angle_gamma   90.00
#
_symmetry.space_group_name_H-M   'P 1'
#
loop_
_entity.id
_entity.type
_entity.pdbx_description
1 polymer ?
#
loop_
_entity_poly.entity_id
_entity_poly.type
_entity_poly.pdbx_seq_one_letter_code
_entity_poly.pdbx_strand_id
1 'polypeptide(L)'
;MNLFPKALIVSVFAVTVWACSDSKKNPADSYFEKGQYERAVQTYTDNLKLKPTDVTMLYNRGRTYQEMGDYNKARIDFESALAYDPNNFQVLLSLSAVQLQDKKYASALLYATKAEAIPGAPAMASFLKGRALHQLGLPEDALKAYGNAIQIDKDFGQAYLNRGILKVALDRKKQACEDFKLASVLEYPGADDLFNKYCK
;
A
#
# COMPACT_ATOMS: atom_id res chain seq x y z
N MET A 1 -83.84 -5.14 -15.30
CA MET A 1 -83.44 -6.56 -15.16
C MET A 1 -82.08 -6.60 -14.49
N ASN A 2 -82.01 -7.28 -13.34
CA ASN A 2 -80.85 -7.48 -12.48
C ASN A 2 -79.69 -8.21 -13.18
N LEU A 3 -78.45 -7.93 -12.76
CA LEU A 3 -77.53 -8.91 -12.13
C LEU A 3 -76.15 -8.27 -11.85
N PHE A 4 -75.76 -8.23 -10.56
CA PHE A 4 -74.42 -7.90 -10.01
C PHE A 4 -73.39 -9.04 -10.28
N PRO A 5 -72.15 -9.02 -9.73
CA PRO A 5 -71.00 -8.10 -9.92
C PRO A 5 -69.70 -8.90 -10.25
N LYS A 6 -68.61 -8.27 -10.71
CA LYS A 6 -67.26 -8.86 -10.57
C LYS A 6 -66.18 -7.82 -10.28
N ALA A 7 -65.53 -8.01 -9.15
CA ALA A 7 -64.30 -7.38 -8.72
C ALA A 7 -63.10 -7.84 -9.58
N LEU A 8 -62.14 -6.95 -9.79
CA LEU A 8 -60.77 -7.21 -10.24
C LEU A 8 -59.88 -6.27 -9.41
N ILE A 9 -59.37 -6.74 -8.27
CA ILE A 9 -58.07 -7.40 -8.08
C ILE A 9 -56.89 -6.48 -8.43
N VAL A 10 -56.41 -5.81 -7.37
CA VAL A 10 -55.02 -5.65 -6.91
C VAL A 10 -53.91 -6.06 -7.88
N SER A 11 -52.98 -5.13 -8.16
CA SER A 11 -51.55 -5.36 -7.86
C SER A 11 -50.71 -4.12 -8.14
N VAL A 12 -50.34 -3.41 -7.07
CA VAL A 12 -49.14 -2.57 -7.01
C VAL A 12 -47.95 -3.50 -7.14
N PHE A 13 -47.24 -3.47 -8.27
CA PHE A 13 -45.84 -3.89 -8.30
C PHE A 13 -44.99 -2.64 -8.54
N ALA A 14 -44.77 -1.91 -7.44
CA ALA A 14 -43.55 -1.16 -7.29
C ALA A 14 -42.41 -2.19 -7.32
N VAL A 15 -41.82 -2.41 -8.50
CA VAL A 15 -40.54 -3.11 -8.58
C VAL A 15 -39.49 -2.12 -8.11
N THR A 16 -39.41 -1.95 -6.79
CA THR A 16 -38.19 -1.48 -6.16
C THR A 16 -37.17 -2.58 -6.40
N VAL A 17 -36.36 -2.44 -7.44
CA VAL A 17 -35.12 -3.22 -7.59
C VAL A 17 -34.23 -2.76 -6.44
N TRP A 18 -34.38 -3.41 -5.31
CA TRP A 18 -33.43 -3.37 -4.23
C TRP A 18 -32.56 -4.62 -4.30
N ALA A 19 -31.31 -4.40 -3.90
CA ALA A 19 -30.26 -5.38 -3.65
C ALA A 19 -29.49 -5.86 -4.89
N CYS A 20 -28.17 -5.95 -4.87
CA CYS A 20 -27.12 -5.50 -3.94
C CYS A 20 -25.83 -5.72 -4.75
N SER A 21 -24.90 -4.76 -4.79
CA SER A 21 -23.55 -5.09 -5.26
C SER A 21 -22.81 -5.80 -4.11
N ASP A 22 -23.20 -7.03 -3.80
CA ASP A 22 -22.35 -7.89 -2.99
C ASP A 22 -21.15 -8.27 -3.85
N SER A 23 -20.06 -7.52 -3.70
CA SER A 23 -18.74 -7.94 -4.15
C SER A 23 -18.45 -9.27 -3.47
N LYS A 24 -18.67 -10.37 -4.18
CA LYS A 24 -18.42 -11.71 -3.66
C LYS A 24 -16.93 -11.82 -3.34
N LYS A 25 -16.60 -11.76 -2.05
CA LYS A 25 -15.23 -11.87 -1.54
C LYS A 25 -14.58 -13.13 -2.10
N ASN A 26 -13.38 -13.00 -2.69
CA ASN A 26 -12.67 -14.15 -3.23
C ASN A 26 -12.27 -15.07 -2.05
N PRO A 27 -12.52 -16.40 -2.12
CA PRO A 27 -12.07 -17.32 -1.08
C PRO A 27 -10.57 -17.19 -0.75
N ALA A 28 -9.74 -16.84 -1.74
CA ALA A 28 -8.32 -16.57 -1.55
C ALA A 28 -8.07 -15.42 -0.57
N ASP A 29 -8.84 -14.33 -0.65
CA ASP A 29 -8.70 -13.19 0.27
C ASP A 29 -9.06 -13.60 1.71
N SER A 30 -10.04 -14.49 1.87
CA SER A 30 -10.38 -15.03 3.20
C SER A 30 -9.27 -15.93 3.76
N TYR A 31 -8.59 -16.72 2.93
CA TYR A 31 -7.43 -17.50 3.36
C TYR A 31 -6.27 -16.60 3.75
N PHE A 32 -6.00 -15.54 2.98
CA PHE A 32 -4.97 -14.55 3.29
C PHE A 32 -5.22 -13.90 4.66
N GLU A 33 -6.43 -13.42 4.93
CA GLU A 33 -6.79 -12.79 6.22
C GLU A 33 -6.65 -13.73 7.41
N LYS A 34 -6.80 -15.04 7.20
CA LYS A 34 -6.63 -16.07 8.23
C LYS A 34 -5.17 -16.54 8.36
N GLY A 35 -4.23 -15.94 7.63
CA GLY A 35 -2.82 -16.35 7.60
C GLY A 35 -2.57 -17.69 6.90
N GLN A 36 -3.56 -18.23 6.16
CA GLN A 36 -3.44 -19.50 5.43
C GLN A 36 -2.83 -19.26 4.05
N TYR A 37 -1.59 -18.76 4.04
CA TYR A 37 -0.96 -18.20 2.84
C TYR A 37 -0.79 -19.22 1.71
N GLU A 38 -0.44 -20.46 2.00
CA GLU A 38 -0.30 -21.51 0.97
C GLU A 38 -1.63 -21.79 0.26
N ARG A 39 -2.74 -21.80 1.02
CA ARG A 39 -4.09 -21.97 0.44
C ARG A 39 -4.51 -20.76 -0.36
N ALA A 40 -4.15 -19.56 0.09
CA ALA A 40 -4.40 -18.33 -0.64
C ALA A 40 -3.66 -18.35 -1.99
N VAL A 41 -2.35 -18.66 -1.97
CA VAL A 41 -1.52 -18.79 -3.19
C VAL A 41 -2.12 -19.81 -4.17
N GLN A 42 -2.50 -21.00 -3.68
CA GLN A 42 -3.09 -22.02 -4.53
C GLN A 42 -4.39 -21.52 -5.19
N THR A 43 -5.26 -20.90 -4.40
CA THR A 43 -6.54 -20.37 -4.90
C THR A 43 -6.34 -19.23 -5.90
N TYR A 44 -5.44 -18.28 -5.63
CA TYR A 44 -5.08 -17.23 -6.60
C TYR A 44 -4.49 -17.83 -7.88
N THR A 45 -3.66 -18.86 -7.76
CA THR A 45 -3.06 -19.54 -8.92
C THR A 45 -4.12 -20.21 -9.78
N ASP A 46 -5.12 -20.86 -9.19
CA ASP A 46 -6.22 -21.46 -9.94
C ASP A 46 -7.10 -20.39 -10.61
N ASN A 47 -7.34 -19.25 -9.96
CA ASN A 47 -8.01 -18.11 -10.60
C ASN A 47 -7.21 -17.57 -11.80
N LEU A 48 -5.89 -17.47 -11.66
CA LEU A 48 -5.00 -16.99 -12.72
C LEU A 48 -4.85 -17.97 -13.89
N LYS A 49 -5.11 -19.27 -13.70
CA LYS A 49 -5.24 -20.21 -14.84
C LYS A 49 -6.43 -19.85 -15.73
N LEU A 50 -7.51 -19.34 -15.15
CA LEU A 50 -8.72 -18.95 -15.88
C LEU A 50 -8.59 -17.55 -16.48
N LYS A 51 -7.99 -16.61 -15.74
CA LYS A 51 -7.75 -15.23 -16.19
C LYS A 51 -6.32 -14.78 -15.84
N PRO A 52 -5.34 -15.11 -16.69
CA PRO A 52 -3.91 -14.86 -16.40
C PRO A 52 -3.55 -13.38 -16.24
N THR A 53 -4.36 -12.49 -16.79
CA THR A 53 -4.12 -11.03 -16.82
C THR A 53 -4.85 -10.29 -15.70
N ASP A 54 -5.45 -11.00 -14.74
CA ASP A 54 -6.15 -10.35 -13.65
C ASP A 54 -5.18 -9.67 -12.67
N VAL A 55 -5.04 -8.36 -12.81
CA VAL A 55 -4.16 -7.50 -12.00
C VAL A 55 -4.42 -7.67 -10.50
N THR A 56 -5.68 -7.81 -10.09
CA THR A 56 -6.02 -7.96 -8.67
C THR A 56 -5.52 -9.29 -8.13
N MET A 57 -5.67 -10.37 -8.90
CA MET A 57 -5.19 -11.70 -8.50
C MET A 57 -3.67 -11.78 -8.50
N LEU A 58 -3.00 -11.19 -9.50
CA LEU A 58 -1.53 -11.09 -9.54
C LEU A 58 -1.02 -10.30 -8.32
N TYR A 59 -1.60 -9.12 -8.06
CA TYR A 59 -1.25 -8.30 -6.91
C TYR A 59 -1.45 -9.04 -5.57
N ASN A 60 -2.61 -9.66 -5.36
CA ASN A 60 -2.90 -10.34 -4.10
C ASN A 60 -2.03 -11.59 -3.90
N ARG A 61 -1.73 -12.35 -4.96
CA ARG A 61 -0.79 -13.47 -4.88
C ARG A 61 0.63 -12.99 -4.59
N GLY A 62 1.07 -11.91 -5.23
CA GLY A 62 2.35 -11.27 -4.96
C GLY A 62 2.48 -10.80 -3.50
N ARG A 63 1.43 -10.16 -2.95
CA ARG A 63 1.37 -9.81 -1.53
C ARG A 63 1.45 -11.04 -0.63
N THR A 64 0.76 -12.12 -0.99
CA THR A 64 0.81 -13.36 -0.22
C THR A 64 2.23 -13.93 -0.18
N TYR A 65 2.94 -13.95 -1.31
CA TYR A 65 4.36 -14.35 -1.33
C TYR A 65 5.24 -13.42 -0.48
N GLN A 66 4.94 -12.13 -0.44
CA GLN A 66 5.67 -11.20 0.43
C GLN A 66 5.49 -11.53 1.92
N GLU A 67 4.27 -11.86 2.37
CA GLU A 67 4.01 -12.30 3.75
C GLU A 67 4.73 -13.62 4.08
N MET A 68 4.92 -14.49 3.08
CA MET A 68 5.69 -15.72 3.21
C MET A 68 7.22 -15.51 3.11
N GLY A 69 7.67 -14.28 2.86
CA GLY A 69 9.09 -13.96 2.65
C GLY A 69 9.67 -14.36 1.29
N ASP A 70 8.86 -14.85 0.35
CA ASP A 70 9.28 -15.18 -1.02
C ASP A 70 9.24 -13.92 -1.91
N TYR A 71 10.16 -13.00 -1.64
CA TYR A 71 10.25 -11.71 -2.34
C TYR A 71 10.48 -11.85 -3.85
N ASN A 72 11.10 -12.96 -4.30
CA ASN A 72 11.32 -13.21 -5.72
C ASN A 72 10.01 -13.50 -6.45
N LYS A 73 9.17 -14.39 -5.91
CA LYS A 73 7.85 -14.65 -6.50
C LYS A 73 6.93 -13.44 -6.37
N ALA A 74 6.99 -12.72 -5.25
CA ALA A 74 6.24 -11.47 -5.07
C ALA A 74 6.57 -10.47 -6.19
N ARG A 75 7.87 -10.24 -6.44
CA ARG A 75 8.33 -9.35 -7.51
C ARG A 75 7.83 -9.76 -8.89
N ILE A 76 7.89 -11.06 -9.24
CA ILE A 76 7.43 -11.56 -10.55
C ILE A 76 5.93 -11.27 -10.74
N ASP A 77 5.12 -11.53 -9.71
CA ASP A 77 3.68 -11.28 -9.77
C ASP A 77 3.37 -9.78 -9.86
N PHE A 78 4.08 -8.94 -9.10
CA PHE A 78 3.91 -7.49 -9.19
C PHE A 78 4.38 -6.90 -10.52
N GLU A 79 5.50 -7.37 -11.08
CA GLU A 79 5.96 -6.97 -12.43
C GLU A 79 4.94 -7.38 -13.50
N SER A 80 4.34 -8.57 -13.36
CA SER A 80 3.26 -9.02 -14.24
C SER A 80 2.01 -8.16 -14.10
N ALA A 81 1.60 -7.82 -12.88
CA ALA A 81 0.47 -6.91 -12.63
C ALA A 81 0.71 -5.53 -13.25
N LEU A 82 1.92 -4.98 -13.08
CA LEU A 82 2.31 -3.69 -13.63
C LEU A 82 2.32 -3.67 -15.17
N ALA A 83 2.64 -4.80 -15.82
CA ALA A 83 2.59 -4.90 -17.27
C ALA A 83 1.16 -4.73 -17.82
N TYR A 84 0.14 -5.06 -17.03
CA TYR A 84 -1.27 -4.92 -17.42
C TYR A 84 -1.92 -3.64 -16.90
N ASP A 85 -1.45 -3.08 -15.79
CA ASP A 85 -1.88 -1.79 -15.26
C ASP A 85 -0.66 -0.94 -14.83
N PRO A 86 -0.03 -0.22 -15.78
CA PRO A 86 1.21 0.51 -15.54
C PRO A 86 1.11 1.67 -14.54
N ASN A 87 -0.10 2.15 -14.26
CA ASN A 87 -0.38 3.28 -13.39
C ASN A 87 -1.01 2.84 -12.06
N ASN A 88 -0.87 1.56 -11.70
CA ASN A 88 -1.33 1.07 -10.41
C ASN A 88 -0.35 1.46 -9.30
N PHE A 89 -0.67 2.50 -8.52
CA PHE A 89 0.23 2.94 -7.45
C PHE A 89 0.44 1.86 -6.38
N GLN A 90 -0.54 1.00 -6.09
CA GLN A 90 -0.38 -0.07 -5.08
C GLN A 90 0.67 -1.10 -5.52
N VAL A 91 0.65 -1.48 -6.80
CA VAL A 91 1.65 -2.38 -7.39
C VAL A 91 3.04 -1.72 -7.41
N LEU A 92 3.12 -0.45 -7.84
CA LEU A 92 4.38 0.30 -7.88
C LEU A 92 5.01 0.46 -6.48
N LEU A 93 4.21 0.78 -5.46
CA LEU A 93 4.68 0.86 -4.07
C LEU A 93 5.18 -0.49 -3.56
N SER A 94 4.47 -1.58 -3.89
CA SER A 94 4.87 -2.92 -3.48
C SER A 94 6.17 -3.36 -4.16
N LEU A 95 6.35 -3.04 -5.45
CA LEU A 95 7.62 -3.23 -6.14
C LEU A 95 8.74 -2.39 -5.49
N SER A 96 8.49 -1.13 -5.18
CA SER A 96 9.50 -0.30 -4.52
C SER A 96 9.93 -0.89 -3.17
N ALA A 97 8.97 -1.36 -2.36
CA ALA A 97 9.25 -1.99 -1.07
C ALA A 97 10.05 -3.30 -1.22
N VAL A 98 9.67 -4.18 -2.15
CA VAL A 98 10.41 -5.43 -2.43
C VAL A 98 11.83 -5.14 -2.93
N GLN A 99 12.01 -4.13 -3.77
CA GLN A 99 13.33 -3.76 -4.28
C GLN A 99 14.22 -3.13 -3.19
N LEU A 100 13.64 -2.39 -2.23
CA LEU A 100 14.38 -1.94 -1.03
C LEU A 100 14.86 -3.12 -0.20
N GLN A 101 14.00 -4.13 0.00
CA GLN A 101 14.35 -5.35 0.74
C GLN A 101 15.50 -6.11 0.05
N ASP A 102 15.48 -6.18 -1.29
CA ASP A 102 16.52 -6.79 -2.11
C ASP A 102 17.74 -5.88 -2.35
N LYS A 103 17.81 -4.73 -1.65
CA LYS A 103 18.89 -3.72 -1.75
C LYS A 103 19.11 -3.15 -3.16
N LYS A 104 18.12 -3.29 -4.04
CA LYS A 104 18.10 -2.74 -5.41
C LYS A 104 17.55 -1.32 -5.39
N TYR A 105 18.31 -0.42 -4.76
CA TYR A 105 17.84 0.93 -4.42
C TYR A 105 17.50 1.80 -5.64
N ALA A 106 18.22 1.66 -6.76
CA ALA A 106 17.89 2.37 -8.00
C ALA A 106 16.53 1.95 -8.57
N SER A 107 16.23 0.65 -8.56
CA SER A 107 14.91 0.13 -8.97
C SER A 107 13.81 0.57 -8.00
N ALA A 108 14.09 0.56 -6.69
CA ALA A 108 13.14 1.07 -5.70
C ALA A 108 12.80 2.55 -5.92
N LEU A 109 13.81 3.37 -6.20
CA LEU A 109 13.66 4.78 -6.53
C LEU A 109 12.80 4.98 -7.79
N LEU A 110 13.07 4.20 -8.84
CA LEU A 110 12.30 4.25 -10.08
C LEU A 110 10.81 3.99 -9.83
N TYR A 111 10.47 2.90 -9.12
CA TYR A 111 9.07 2.55 -8.85
C TYR A 111 8.38 3.53 -7.90
N ALA A 112 9.05 4.01 -6.84
CA ALA A 112 8.49 5.00 -5.94
C ALA A 112 8.24 6.35 -6.65
N THR A 113 9.14 6.76 -7.54
CA THR A 113 8.98 7.99 -8.33
C THR A 113 7.81 7.88 -9.30
N LYS A 114 7.63 6.72 -9.95
CA LYS A 114 6.45 6.46 -10.77
C LYS A 114 5.16 6.49 -9.94
N ALA A 115 5.17 5.89 -8.75
CA ALA A 115 4.03 5.91 -7.85
C ALA A 115 3.66 7.34 -7.43
N GLU A 116 4.65 8.15 -7.02
CA GLU A 116 4.48 9.54 -6.58
C GLU A 116 3.89 10.45 -7.68
N ALA A 117 4.14 10.14 -8.95
CA ALA A 117 3.63 10.91 -10.08
C ALA A 117 2.13 10.68 -10.38
N ILE A 118 1.51 9.66 -9.78
CA ILE A 118 0.09 9.34 -10.00
C ILE A 118 -0.79 10.24 -9.13
N PRO A 119 -1.83 10.90 -9.68
CA PRO A 119 -2.75 11.72 -8.90
C PRO A 119 -3.39 10.93 -7.76
N GLY A 120 -3.32 11.47 -6.54
CA GLY A 120 -3.85 10.81 -5.34
C GLY A 120 -2.95 9.72 -4.76
N ALA A 121 -1.70 9.59 -5.20
CA ALA A 121 -0.73 8.70 -4.59
C ALA A 121 -0.56 9.02 -3.08
N PRO A 122 -0.48 7.99 -2.21
CA PRO A 122 -0.38 8.20 -0.77
C PRO A 122 1.01 8.69 -0.38
N ALA A 123 1.14 9.25 0.84
CA ALA A 123 2.41 9.69 1.42
C ALA A 123 3.52 8.61 1.37
N MET A 124 3.13 7.33 1.39
CA MET A 124 4.01 6.18 1.25
C MET A 124 4.90 6.25 -0.01
N ALA A 125 4.43 6.84 -1.11
CA ALA A 125 5.22 7.00 -2.34
C ALA A 125 6.48 7.85 -2.11
N SER A 126 6.29 9.06 -1.57
CA SER A 126 7.40 9.95 -1.21
C SER A 126 8.29 9.37 -0.12
N PHE A 127 7.71 8.62 0.83
CA PHE A 127 8.48 7.95 1.88
C PHE A 127 9.41 6.86 1.32
N LEU A 128 8.90 5.95 0.48
CA LEU A 128 9.72 4.91 -0.15
C LEU A 128 10.79 5.51 -1.08
N LYS A 129 10.47 6.60 -1.77
CA LYS A 129 11.44 7.40 -2.53
C LYS A 129 12.56 7.92 -1.63
N GLY A 130 12.22 8.50 -0.48
CA GLY A 130 13.18 8.97 0.52
C GLY A 130 14.07 7.86 1.05
N ARG A 131 13.51 6.67 1.32
CA ARG A 131 14.29 5.49 1.71
C ARG A 131 15.29 5.06 0.64
N ALA A 132 14.86 5.02 -0.63
CA ALA A 132 15.72 4.64 -1.73
C ALA A 132 16.87 5.65 -1.93
N LEU A 133 16.57 6.95 -1.91
CA LEU A 133 17.56 8.03 -2.00
C LEU A 133 18.57 8.01 -0.85
N HIS A 134 18.09 7.76 0.38
CA HIS A 134 18.95 7.64 1.55
C HIS A 134 19.96 6.50 1.36
N GLN A 135 19.52 5.33 0.91
CA GLN A 135 20.40 4.18 0.66
C GLN A 135 21.35 4.38 -0.54
N LEU A 136 20.99 5.23 -1.50
CA LEU A 136 21.84 5.62 -2.63
C LEU A 136 22.88 6.69 -2.27
N GLY A 137 22.90 7.20 -1.04
CA GLY A 137 23.82 8.26 -0.63
C GLY A 137 23.44 9.64 -1.20
N LEU A 138 22.15 9.87 -1.43
CA LEU A 138 21.58 11.15 -1.87
C LEU A 138 20.78 11.79 -0.73
N PRO A 139 21.46 12.28 0.33
CA PRO A 139 20.80 12.59 1.59
C PRO A 139 19.89 13.82 1.53
N GLU A 140 20.23 14.87 0.78
CA GLU A 140 19.36 16.05 0.66
C GLU A 140 18.06 15.74 -0.08
N ASP A 141 18.14 14.96 -1.16
CA ASP A 141 16.96 14.52 -1.89
C ASP A 141 16.09 13.61 -1.03
N ALA A 142 16.71 12.76 -0.21
CA ALA A 142 16.01 11.92 0.75
C ALA A 142 15.27 12.74 1.81
N LEU A 143 15.92 13.77 2.39
CA LEU A 143 15.27 14.69 3.34
C LEU A 143 14.06 15.38 2.72
N LYS A 144 14.17 15.82 1.47
CA LYS A 144 13.06 16.43 0.72
C LYS A 144 11.92 15.44 0.51
N ALA A 145 12.23 14.21 0.09
CA ALA A 145 11.22 13.18 -0.12
C ALA A 145 10.50 12.77 1.17
N TYR A 146 11.20 12.65 2.30
CA TYR A 146 10.55 12.48 3.60
C TYR A 146 9.69 13.68 3.99
N GLY A 147 10.13 14.90 3.70
CA GLY A 147 9.34 16.11 3.89
C GLY A 147 8.04 16.12 3.08
N ASN A 148 8.10 15.69 1.82
CA ASN A 148 6.91 15.54 0.98
C ASN A 148 5.93 14.52 1.56
N ALA A 149 6.42 13.37 2.06
CA ALA A 149 5.57 12.37 2.72
C ALA A 149 4.82 12.98 3.91
N ILE A 150 5.53 13.73 4.77
CA ILE A 150 4.96 14.43 5.93
C ILE A 150 3.96 15.53 5.52
N GLN A 151 4.18 16.19 4.39
CA GLN A 151 3.26 17.21 3.89
C GLN A 151 1.93 16.59 3.43
N ILE A 152 1.97 15.39 2.85
CA ILE A 152 0.78 14.64 2.43
C ILE A 152 0.05 14.05 3.65
N ASP A 153 0.80 13.47 4.58
CA ASP A 153 0.27 12.88 5.81
C ASP A 153 1.08 13.38 7.02
N LYS A 154 0.47 14.27 7.80
CA LYS A 154 1.09 14.89 8.98
C LYS A 154 1.24 13.92 10.15
N ASP A 155 0.54 12.80 10.12
CA ASP A 155 0.58 11.79 11.19
C ASP A 155 1.51 10.62 10.80
N PHE A 156 2.31 10.79 9.74
CA PHE A 156 3.23 9.76 9.26
C PHE A 156 4.50 9.66 10.12
N GLY A 157 4.36 9.14 11.34
CA GLY A 157 5.43 9.03 12.34
C GLY A 157 6.71 8.35 11.82
N GLN A 158 6.57 7.35 10.95
CA GLN A 158 7.70 6.68 10.32
C GLN A 158 8.56 7.62 9.45
N ALA A 159 7.95 8.57 8.75
CA ALA A 159 8.66 9.53 7.92
C ALA A 159 9.45 10.53 8.78
N TYR A 160 8.86 11.00 9.90
CA TYR A 160 9.57 11.81 10.88
C TYR A 160 10.78 11.07 11.45
N LEU A 161 10.60 9.82 11.90
CA LEU A 161 11.70 9.04 12.48
C LEU A 161 12.88 8.90 11.51
N ASN A 162 12.61 8.49 10.27
CA ASN A 162 13.66 8.28 9.26
C ASN A 162 14.34 9.59 8.83
N ARG A 163 13.58 10.69 8.72
CA ARG A 163 14.15 12.01 8.44
C ARG A 163 15.02 12.51 9.58
N GLY A 164 14.61 12.28 10.83
CA GLY A 164 15.37 12.59 12.03
C GLY A 164 16.70 11.82 12.09
N ILE A 165 16.67 10.51 11.85
CA ILE A 165 17.89 9.67 11.79
C ILE A 165 18.85 10.20 10.73
N LEU A 166 18.36 10.52 9.53
CA LEU A 166 19.19 11.08 8.46
C LEU A 166 19.76 12.46 8.84
N LYS A 167 18.97 13.32 9.49
CA LYS A 167 19.46 14.60 10.01
C LYS A 167 20.56 14.44 11.06
N VAL A 168 20.51 13.42 11.92
CA VAL A 168 21.62 13.10 12.84
C VAL A 168 22.89 12.76 12.05
N ALA A 169 22.77 11.91 11.02
CA ALA A 169 23.92 11.54 10.18
C ALA A 169 24.53 12.73 9.42
N LEU A 170 23.77 13.80 9.23
CA LEU A 170 24.19 15.06 8.61
C LEU A 170 24.60 16.16 9.62
N ASP A 171 24.75 15.81 10.90
CA ASP A 171 25.05 16.74 12.00
C ASP A 171 24.01 17.87 12.19
N ARG A 172 22.76 17.63 11.76
CA ARG A 172 21.62 18.55 11.93
C ARG A 172 20.83 18.22 13.20
N LYS A 173 21.54 18.05 14.32
CA LYS A 173 21.00 17.50 15.59
C LYS A 173 19.75 18.23 16.07
N LYS A 174 19.71 19.57 16.05
CA LYS A 174 18.53 20.36 16.46
C LYS A 174 17.27 19.98 15.68
N GLN A 175 17.37 19.93 14.35
CA GLN A 175 16.24 19.58 13.48
C GLN A 175 15.87 18.09 13.57
N ALA A 176 16.83 17.22 13.92
CA ALA A 176 16.54 15.81 14.17
C ALA A 176 15.69 15.64 15.43
N CYS A 177 15.97 16.43 16.48
CA CYS A 177 15.23 16.39 17.72
C CYS A 177 13.77 16.85 17.59
N GLU A 178 13.50 17.81 16.71
CA GLU A 178 12.14 18.19 16.34
C GLU A 178 11.40 17.00 15.70
N ASP A 179 12.05 16.30 14.77
CA ASP A 179 11.47 15.12 14.12
C ASP A 179 11.23 13.97 15.11
N PHE A 180 12.17 13.68 16.01
CA PHE A 180 12.01 12.63 17.02
C PHE A 180 10.90 12.99 18.02
N LYS A 181 10.79 14.25 18.42
CA LYS A 181 9.69 14.71 19.28
C LYS A 181 8.34 14.53 18.58
N LEU A 182 8.23 14.89 17.31
CA LEU A 182 6.99 14.70 16.54
C LEU A 182 6.65 13.22 16.37
N ALA A 183 7.65 12.37 16.05
CA ALA A 183 7.45 10.93 15.97
C ALA A 183 7.01 10.31 17.32
N SER A 184 7.53 10.84 18.45
CA SER A 184 7.15 10.43 19.81
C SER A 184 5.71 10.82 20.15
N VAL A 185 5.28 12.04 19.79
CA VAL A 185 3.87 12.47 19.93
C VAL A 185 2.92 11.59 19.12
N LEU A 186 3.37 11.08 17.97
CA LEU A 186 2.64 10.12 17.13
C LEU A 186 2.79 8.67 17.60
N GLU A 187 3.39 8.44 18.77
CA GLU A 187 3.63 7.13 19.37
C GLU A 187 4.38 6.16 18.43
N TYR A 188 5.21 6.68 17.52
CA TYR A 188 5.92 5.85 16.56
C TYR A 188 7.06 5.07 17.24
N PRO A 189 7.13 3.74 17.09
CA PRO A 189 8.12 2.90 17.78
C PRO A 189 9.57 3.36 17.59
N GLY A 190 10.31 3.44 18.69
CA GLY A 190 11.72 3.84 18.73
C GLY A 190 11.97 5.36 18.73
N ALA A 191 10.92 6.19 18.64
CA ALA A 191 11.08 7.65 18.67
C ALA A 191 11.63 8.17 20.01
N ASP A 192 11.10 7.68 21.14
CA ASP A 192 11.55 8.09 22.47
C ASP A 192 13.01 7.70 22.73
N ASP A 193 13.41 6.51 22.31
CA ASP A 193 14.79 6.03 22.46
C ASP A 193 15.76 6.93 21.69
N LEU A 194 15.42 7.28 20.44
CA LEU A 194 16.23 8.18 19.62
C LEU A 194 16.24 9.61 20.17
N PHE A 195 15.10 10.12 20.64
CA PHE A 195 15.03 11.42 21.30
C PHE A 195 15.94 11.45 22.53
N ASN A 196 15.84 10.46 23.41
CA ASN A 196 16.65 10.37 24.62
C ASN A 196 18.15 10.25 24.32
N LYS A 197 18.52 9.52 23.26
CA LYS A 197 19.91 9.32 22.85
C LYS A 197 20.54 10.56 22.23
N TYR A 198 19.78 11.31 21.42
CA TYR A 198 20.32 12.38 20.59
C TYR A 198 19.86 13.79 20.99
N CYS A 199 18.96 13.98 21.94
CA CYS A 199 18.37 15.31 22.22
C CYS A 199 18.53 15.79 23.66
N LYS A 200 19.18 14.98 24.49
CA LYS A 200 19.62 15.34 25.84
C LYS A 200 21.07 15.80 25.83
#